data_AF-A0A512C345-F1
#
_entry.id   AF-A0A512C345-F1
#
_cell.length_a   1.000
_cell.length_b   1.000
_cell.length_c   1.000
_cell.angle_alpha   90.00
_cell.angle_beta   90.00
_cell.angle_gamma   90.00
#
_symmetry.space_group_name_H-M   'P 1'
#
loop_
_entity.id
_entity.type
_entity.pdbx_description
1 polymer ?
#
loop_
_entity_poly.entity_id
_entity_poly.type
_entity_poly.pdbx_seq_one_letter_code
_entity_poly.pdbx_strand_id
1 'polypeptide(L)' 'MRYHFNLINHTERILDDIGIEVSTLEQAQAQALKAVQEMRAEGEDSAEWDEWRLEVSDAAGAVAFSVSLSGRLH' A
#
# COMPACT_ATOMS: atom_id res chain seq x y z
N MET A 1 12.62 1.08 -11.89
CA MET A 1 11.18 0.95 -12.22
C MET A 1 10.39 1.74 -11.20
N ARG A 2 9.33 2.41 -11.61
CA ARG A 2 8.50 3.21 -10.70
C ARG A 2 7.25 2.44 -10.34
N TYR A 3 6.97 2.36 -9.04
CA TYR A 3 5.73 1.79 -8.55
C TYR A 3 4.95 2.83 -7.76
N HIS A 4 3.65 2.80 -7.92
CA HIS A 4 2.69 3.70 -7.28
C HIS A 4 1.98 2.96 -6.16
N PHE A 5 1.95 3.55 -4.97
CA PHE A 5 1.42 2.93 -3.76
C PHE A 5 0.04 3.51 -3.47
N ASN A 6 -0.97 2.96 -4.14
CA ASN A 6 -2.33 3.46 -4.11
C ASN A 6 -3.09 2.89 -2.91
N LEU A 7 -3.74 3.75 -2.13
CA LEU A 7 -4.62 3.34 -1.03
C LEU A 7 -6.05 3.25 -1.53
N ILE A 8 -6.65 2.07 -1.39
CA ILE A 8 -7.99 1.79 -1.89
C ILE A 8 -8.82 1.17 -0.77
N ASN A 9 -10.08 1.57 -0.69
CA ASN A 9 -11.11 0.85 0.04
C ASN A 9 -12.35 0.65 -0.87
N HIS A 10 -13.49 0.22 -0.32
CA HIS A 10 -14.72 0.01 -1.09
C HIS A 10 -15.33 1.31 -1.66
N THR A 11 -15.06 2.47 -1.05
CA THR A 11 -15.75 3.74 -1.31
C THR A 11 -14.83 4.79 -1.96
N GLU A 12 -13.53 4.71 -1.71
CA GLU A 12 -12.54 5.75 -1.96
C GLU A 12 -11.24 5.16 -2.51
N ARG A 13 -10.56 5.97 -3.33
CA ARG A 13 -9.26 5.65 -3.91
C ARG A 13 -8.34 6.85 -3.78
N ILE A 14 -7.24 6.68 -3.08
CA ILE A 14 -6.17 7.65 -2.92
C ILE A 14 -5.02 7.16 -3.80
N LEU A 15 -4.85 7.82 -4.94
CA LEU A 15 -3.80 7.46 -5.89
C LEU A 15 -2.50 8.19 -5.54
N ASP A 16 -1.39 7.47 -5.67
CA ASP A 16 -0.06 8.02 -5.49
C ASP A 16 0.52 8.40 -6.86
N ASP A 17 0.54 9.69 -7.20
CA ASP A 17 1.03 10.19 -8.49
C ASP A 17 2.57 10.21 -8.57
N ILE A 18 3.24 10.31 -7.41
CA ILE A 18 4.70 10.44 -7.35
C ILE A 18 5.37 9.08 -7.62
N GLY A 19 4.88 8.03 -6.95
CA GLY A 19 5.50 6.71 -6.97
C GLY A 19 6.90 6.70 -6.34
N ILE A 20 7.43 5.50 -6.15
CA ILE A 20 8.81 5.29 -5.69
C ILE A 20 9.57 4.55 -6.77
N GLU A 21 10.76 5.06 -7.08
CA GLU A 21 11.69 4.39 -7.97
C GLU A 21 12.47 3.32 -7.20
N VAL A 22 12.30 2.07 -7.62
CA VAL A 22 12.99 0.91 -7.07
C VAL A 22 13.60 0.07 -8.18
N SER A 23 14.61 -0.72 -7.83
CA SER A 23 15.32 -1.58 -8.77
C SER A 23 14.63 -2.94 -8.94
N THR A 24 13.93 -3.43 -7.91
CA THR A 24 13.27 -4.73 -7.91
C THR A 24 11.89 -4.70 -7.26
N LEU A 25 11.06 -5.69 -7.59
CA LEU A 25 9.75 -5.86 -6.97
C LEU A 25 9.86 -6.13 -5.46
N GLU A 26 10.91 -6.83 -5.03
CA GLU A 26 11.19 -7.08 -3.60
C GLU A 26 11.42 -5.78 -2.83
N GLN A 27 12.11 -4.80 -3.44
CA GLN A 27 12.25 -3.47 -2.84
C GLN A 27 10.90 -2.74 -2.74
N ALA A 28 10.06 -2.80 -3.78
CA ALA A 28 8.70 -2.26 -3.70
C ALA A 28 7.90 -2.91 -2.56
N GLN A 29 8.02 -4.23 -2.39
CA GLN A 29 7.34 -4.98 -1.33
C GLN A 29 7.84 -4.58 0.06
N ALA A 30 9.15 -4.46 0.25
CA ALA A 30 9.73 -3.98 1.50
C ALA A 30 9.23 -2.57 1.86
N GLN A 31 9.17 -1.68 0.86
CA GLN A 31 8.64 -0.32 1.03
C GLN A 31 7.15 -0.34 1.39
N ALA A 32 6.35 -1.15 0.70
CA ALA A 32 4.91 -1.30 0.96
C ALA A 32 4.65 -1.81 2.39
N LEU A 33 5.38 -2.84 2.81
CA LEU A 33 5.26 -3.42 4.15
C LEU A 33 5.69 -2.43 5.23
N LYS A 34 6.72 -1.62 4.96
CA LYS A 34 7.15 -0.55 5.87
C LYS A 34 6.06 0.51 6.01
N ALA A 35 5.51 0.99 4.89
CA ALA A 35 4.43 1.97 4.87
C ALA A 35 3.19 1.46 5.62
N VAL A 36 2.76 0.22 5.36
CA VAL A 36 1.63 -0.40 6.09
C VAL A 36 1.90 -0.48 7.58
N GLN A 37 3.12 -0.80 8.01
CA GLN A 37 3.48 -0.82 9.43
C GLN A 37 3.46 0.57 10.05
N GLU A 38 3.97 1.59 9.35
CA GLU A 38 3.94 2.98 9.80
C GLU A 38 2.48 3.46 9.95
N MET A 39 1.64 3.26 8.93
CA MET A 39 0.23 3.63 8.97
C MET A 39 -0.55 2.93 10.09
N ARG A 40 -0.26 1.65 10.36
CA ARG A 40 -0.86 0.91 11.49
C ARG A 40 -0.33 1.35 12.86
N ALA A 41 0.90 1.86 12.93
CA ALA A 41 1.47 2.37 14.16
C ALA A 41 0.97 3.79 14.47
N GLU A 42 0.70 4.59 13.43
CA GLU A 42 0.12 5.93 13.54
C GLU A 42 -1.41 5.89 13.73
N GLY A 43 -2.10 4.93 13.12
CA GLY A 43 -3.53 4.69 13.32
C GLY A 43 -3.79 3.99 14.65
N GLU A 44 -4.35 4.74 15.60
CA GLU A 44 -4.65 4.25 16.96
C GLU A 44 -5.67 3.09 16.96
N ASP A 45 -6.50 3.00 15.92
CA ASP A 45 -7.54 1.99 15.78
C ASP A 45 -7.43 1.21 14.46
N SER A 46 -7.23 -0.11 14.56
CA SER A 46 -7.23 -1.02 13.41
C SER A 46 -8.54 -0.98 12.61
N ALA A 47 -9.63 -0.47 13.20
CA ALA A 47 -10.92 -0.29 12.54
C ALA A 47 -10.90 0.83 11.48
N GLU A 48 -10.04 1.85 11.62
CA GLU A 48 -9.92 2.93 10.63
C GLU A 48 -9.33 2.43 9.30
N TRP A 49 -8.44 1.44 9.41
CA TRP A 49 -7.83 0.76 8.27
C TRP A 49 -8.56 -0.53 7.89
N ASP A 50 -9.71 -0.80 8.51
CA ASP A 50 -10.58 -1.88 8.07
C ASP A 50 -11.03 -1.56 6.63
N GLU A 51 -11.07 -2.57 5.77
CA GLU A 51 -11.37 -2.42 4.34
C GLU A 51 -10.32 -1.68 3.49
N TRP A 52 -9.32 -1.02 4.09
CA TRP A 52 -8.23 -0.40 3.34
C TRP A 52 -7.18 -1.41 2.88
N ARG A 53 -6.66 -1.18 1.67
CA ARG A 53 -5.61 -1.96 1.03
C ARG A 53 -4.65 -1.03 0.30
N LEU A 54 -3.36 -1.34 0.41
CA LEU A 54 -2.30 -0.71 -0.38
C LEU A 54 -2.09 -1.53 -1.64
N GLU A 55 -2.51 -1.03 -2.80
CA GLU A 55 -2.19 -1.61 -4.10
C GLU A 55 -0.93 -0.97 -4.67
N VAL A 56 -0.01 -1.82 -5.09
CA VAL A 56 1.24 -1.39 -5.72
C VAL A 56 1.15 -1.65 -7.21
N SER A 57 1.10 -0.57 -7.98
CA SER A 57 0.94 -0.59 -9.43
C SER A 57 2.23 -0.18 -10.13
N ASP A 58 2.53 -0.75 -11.29
CA ASP A 58 3.62 -0.27 -12.13
C ASP A 58 3.25 1.05 -12.85
N ALA A 59 4.20 1.61 -13.61
CA ALA A 59 3.99 2.83 -14.39
C ALA A 59 2.93 2.70 -15.51
N ALA A 60 2.54 1.48 -15.88
CA ALA A 60 1.45 1.22 -16.83
C ALA A 60 0.08 1.11 -16.13
N GLY A 61 0.04 1.21 -14.80
CA GLY A 61 -1.16 1.04 -13.98
C GLY A 61 -1.51 -0.42 -13.70
N ALA A 62 -0.65 -1.38 -14.06
CA ALA A 62 -0.87 -2.78 -13.76
C ALA A 62 -0.54 -3.06 -12.29
N VAL A 63 -1.51 -3.62 -11.55
CA VAL A 63 -1.30 -3.99 -10.14
C VAL A 63 -0.32 -5.16 -10.07
N ALA A 64 0.83 -4.91 -9.48
CA ALA A 64 1.87 -5.92 -9.26
C ALA A 64 1.53 -6.78 -8.03
N PHE A 65 1.12 -6.15 -6.93
CA PHE A 65 0.65 -6.82 -5.72
C PHE A 65 -0.17 -5.87 -4.85
N SER A 66 -0.80 -6.41 -3.82
CA SER A 66 -1.59 -5.62 -2.87
C SER A 66 -1.47 -6.14 -1.45
N VAL A 67 -1.47 -5.25 -0.46
CA VAL A 67 -1.35 -5.57 0.96
C VAL A 67 -2.55 -5.01 1.72
N SER A 68 -3.33 -5.86 2.38
CA SER A 68 -4.44 -5.42 3.23
C SER A 68 -3.90 -4.71 4.47
N LEU A 69 -4.45 -3.55 4.81
CA LEU A 69 -4.15 -2.87 6.07
C LEU A 69 -4.98 -3.45 7.23
N SER A 70 -6.13 -4.05 6.91
CA SER A 70 -6.95 -4.89 7.79
C SER A 70 -6.17 -6.14 8.20
N GLY A 71 -5.60 -6.11 9.41
CA GLY A 71 -4.84 -7.23 9.93
C GLY A 71 -4.37 -7.01 11.35
N ARG A 72 -5.14 -7.54 12.30
CA ARG A 72 -4.57 -7.98 13.58
C ARG A 72 -3.65 -9.16 13.23
N LEU A 73 -2.33 -9.01 13.35
CA LEU A 73 -1.43 -10.17 13.35
C LEU A 73 -1.94 -11.10 14.45
N HIS A 74 -2.52 -12.23 14.05
CA HIS A 74 -3.06 -13.22 14.97
C HIS A 74 -1.92 -13.91 15.74
#